data_AF-A0A936BK65-F1
#
_entry.id   AF-A0A936BK65-F1
#
_cell.length_a   1.000
_cell.length_b   1.000
_cell.length_c   1.000
_cell.angle_alpha   90.00
_cell.angle_beta   90.00
_cell.angle_gamma   90.00
#
_symmetry.space_group_name_H-M   'P 1'
#
loop_
_entity.id
_entity.type
_entity.pdbx_description
1 polymer ?
#
loop_
_entity_poly.entity_id
_entity_poly.type
_entity_poly.pdbx_seq_one_letter_code
_entity_poly.pdbx_strand_id
1 'polypeptide(L)'
;MNSAADSARMIAATKEGFKRNRIYPVFFMWETGLFESLKDVLAGLFGRGVERIGGASDISDAILEKLARPTGRSIWRDIKSDAAKAFRKNAGGASAIAEIVGANLDRKAPLQMHVAGHSAGAVFLGELLKTWTVPTPIASAALMAPACTVGFYKNAFLPALSGAKPMFGRIEQYNLIDAREIADNVAIFYRKSLLYLVSRALEEHDEEPLLGLERHSSTLPLPARHIVRYAGRDRPQTDSPNHSGFDNDVATMNSLLALILGVKPKPSLAFKANELDFG
;
A
#
# COMPACT_ATOMS: atom_id res chain seq x y z
N MET A 1 10.66 5.17 -3.40
CA MET A 1 11.50 3.94 -3.38
C MET A 1 10.95 2.97 -4.37
N ASN A 2 11.76 2.53 -5.31
CA ASN A 2 11.23 2.43 -6.65
C ASN A 2 11.92 1.34 -7.49
N SER A 3 13.23 1.14 -7.36
CA SER A 3 13.92 0.02 -8.03
C SER A 3 13.91 -1.29 -7.20
N ALA A 4 14.29 -2.41 -7.83
CA ALA A 4 14.57 -3.66 -7.11
C ALA A 4 15.69 -3.50 -6.06
N ALA A 5 16.67 -2.65 -6.34
CA ALA A 5 17.74 -2.31 -5.40
C ALA A 5 17.21 -1.48 -4.21
N ASP A 6 16.29 -0.54 -4.46
CA ASP A 6 15.66 0.26 -3.40
C ASP A 6 14.79 -0.63 -2.51
N SER A 7 14.07 -1.57 -3.11
CA SER A 7 13.29 -2.58 -2.40
C SER A 7 14.19 -3.42 -1.50
N ALA A 8 15.36 -3.84 -2.01
CA ALA A 8 16.34 -4.57 -1.21
C ALA A 8 16.92 -3.73 -0.06
N ARG A 9 17.19 -2.42 -0.27
CA ARG A 9 17.64 -1.50 0.79
C ARG A 9 16.60 -1.37 1.90
N MET A 10 15.33 -1.14 1.54
CA MET A 10 14.22 -1.11 2.49
C MET A 10 14.09 -2.43 3.25
N ILE A 11 14.13 -3.57 2.56
CA ILE A 11 14.06 -4.88 3.20
C ILE A 11 15.19 -5.04 4.21
N ALA A 12 16.44 -4.75 3.81
CA ALA A 12 17.59 -4.89 4.69
C ALA A 12 17.45 -4.06 5.96
N ALA A 13 16.98 -2.82 5.81
CA ALA A 13 16.89 -1.87 6.91
C ALA A 13 15.66 -2.11 7.81
N THR A 14 14.49 -2.46 7.25
CA THR A 14 13.29 -2.78 8.04
C THR A 14 13.35 -4.16 8.70
N LYS A 15 14.02 -5.13 8.07
CA LYS A 15 14.13 -6.52 8.55
C LYS A 15 14.70 -6.60 9.97
N GLU A 16 15.81 -5.90 10.23
CA GLU A 16 16.44 -5.98 11.56
C GLU A 16 15.55 -5.33 12.63
N GLY A 17 14.74 -4.34 12.25
CA GLY A 17 13.78 -3.76 13.17
C GLY A 17 12.58 -4.64 13.51
N PHE A 18 12.13 -5.49 12.59
CA PHE A 18 11.18 -6.55 12.93
C PHE A 18 11.83 -7.65 13.78
N LYS A 19 13.02 -8.11 13.39
CA LYS A 19 13.72 -9.21 14.08
C LYS A 19 14.08 -8.88 15.53
N ARG A 20 14.50 -7.65 15.84
CA ARG A 20 14.77 -7.24 17.24
C ARG A 20 13.50 -7.29 18.12
N ASN A 21 12.32 -7.23 17.51
CA ASN A 21 11.02 -7.41 18.17
C ASN A 21 10.50 -8.86 18.11
N ARG A 22 11.35 -9.81 17.70
CA ARG A 22 11.00 -11.24 17.52
C ARG A 22 9.91 -11.48 16.48
N ILE A 23 9.76 -10.58 15.52
CA ILE A 23 8.90 -10.73 14.35
C ILE A 23 9.76 -11.30 13.22
N TYR A 24 9.24 -12.31 12.52
CA TYR A 24 9.89 -12.89 11.35
C TYR A 24 9.27 -12.28 10.08
N PRO A 25 9.91 -11.29 9.44
CA PRO A 25 9.32 -10.62 8.30
C PRO A 25 9.51 -11.46 7.02
N VAL A 26 8.42 -11.61 6.25
CA VAL A 26 8.45 -12.12 4.88
C VAL A 26 8.08 -10.97 3.96
N PHE A 27 8.92 -10.69 2.97
CA PHE A 27 8.70 -9.62 2.01
C PHE A 27 8.37 -10.21 0.64
N PHE A 28 7.27 -9.74 0.05
CA PHE A 28 6.92 -10.06 -1.33
C PHE A 28 7.45 -8.96 -2.23
N MET A 29 8.50 -9.27 -2.98
CA MET A 29 8.96 -8.42 -4.08
C MET A 29 8.12 -8.77 -5.31
N TRP A 30 7.13 -7.94 -5.59
CA TRP A 30 6.18 -8.17 -6.67
C TRP A 30 6.21 -7.01 -7.66
N GLU A 31 6.58 -7.31 -8.91
CA GLU A 31 6.50 -6.43 -10.08
C GLU A 31 6.92 -4.97 -9.81
N THR A 32 7.98 -4.77 -9.01
CA THR A 32 8.51 -3.44 -8.70
C THR A 32 8.91 -2.69 -9.97
N GLY A 33 9.26 -3.42 -11.04
CA GLY A 33 9.55 -2.85 -12.37
C GLY A 33 8.34 -2.20 -13.06
N LEU A 34 7.11 -2.66 -12.83
CA LEU A 34 5.92 -2.04 -13.44
C LEU A 34 5.57 -0.70 -12.80
N PHE A 35 5.84 -0.53 -11.51
CA PHE A 35 5.62 0.75 -10.83
C PHE A 35 6.62 1.82 -11.28
N GLU A 36 7.87 1.41 -11.56
CA GLU A 36 8.85 2.30 -12.19
C GLU A 36 8.48 2.63 -13.62
N SER A 37 8.10 1.61 -14.39
CA SER A 37 7.60 1.81 -15.74
C SER A 37 6.45 2.80 -15.74
N LEU A 38 5.53 2.74 -14.76
CA LEU A 38 4.46 3.70 -14.61
C LEU A 38 5.00 5.12 -14.40
N LYS A 39 5.89 5.32 -13.42
CA LYS A 39 6.42 6.66 -13.10
C LYS A 39 7.26 7.25 -14.22
N ASP A 40 8.13 6.45 -14.85
CA ASP A 40 8.97 6.87 -15.97
C ASP A 40 8.13 7.25 -17.18
N VAL A 41 7.12 6.44 -17.50
CA VAL A 41 6.15 6.74 -18.57
C VAL A 41 5.38 8.01 -18.27
N LEU A 42 4.90 8.19 -17.04
CA LEU A 42 4.19 9.40 -16.64
C LEU A 42 5.09 10.63 -16.74
N ALA A 43 6.32 10.56 -16.22
CA ALA A 43 7.30 11.65 -16.32
C ALA A 43 7.58 12.02 -17.78
N GLY A 44 7.77 11.04 -18.66
CA GLY A 44 8.00 11.27 -20.08
C GLY A 44 6.78 11.78 -20.84
N LEU A 45 5.56 11.39 -20.46
CA LEU A 45 4.31 11.94 -21.00
C LEU A 45 4.11 13.39 -20.56
N PHE A 46 4.34 13.68 -19.28
CA PHE A 46 4.18 15.01 -18.71
C PHE A 46 5.23 15.98 -19.25
N GLY A 47 6.51 15.57 -19.33
CA GLY A 47 7.58 16.39 -19.91
C GLY A 47 7.28 16.80 -21.36
N ARG A 48 6.88 15.85 -22.22
CA ARG A 48 6.48 16.16 -23.60
C ARG A 48 5.25 17.05 -23.68
N GLY A 49 4.30 16.89 -22.76
CA GLY A 49 3.12 17.75 -22.64
C GLY A 49 3.48 19.19 -22.30
N VAL A 50 4.38 19.37 -21.33
CA VAL A 50 4.91 20.69 -20.90
C VAL A 50 5.65 21.39 -22.02
N GLU A 51 6.56 20.70 -22.71
CA GLU A 51 7.30 21.25 -23.85
C GLU A 51 6.37 21.75 -24.96
N ARG A 52 5.30 21.01 -25.25
CA ARG A 52 4.35 21.34 -26.32
C ARG A 52 3.47 22.57 -26.00
N ILE A 53 3.25 22.86 -24.72
CA ILE A 53 2.34 23.92 -24.26
C ILE A 53 3.09 25.20 -23.87
N GLY A 54 4.43 25.17 -23.85
CA GLY A 54 5.26 26.36 -23.67
C GLY A 54 5.70 26.64 -22.22
N GLY A 55 5.46 25.70 -21.28
CA GLY A 55 5.92 25.83 -19.90
C GLY A 55 5.10 25.05 -18.88
N ALA A 56 5.69 24.76 -17.72
CA ALA A 56 5.04 23.99 -16.65
C ALA A 56 3.95 24.77 -15.91
N SER A 57 4.00 26.12 -15.93
CA SER A 57 2.96 26.99 -15.37
C SER A 57 1.63 26.89 -16.11
N ASP A 58 1.67 26.52 -17.39
CA ASP A 58 0.54 26.69 -18.30
C ASP A 58 -0.25 25.38 -18.50
N ILE A 59 0.27 24.26 -17.99
CA ILE A 59 -0.42 22.97 -18.03
C ILE A 59 -1.24 22.76 -16.74
N SER A 60 -2.54 22.48 -16.91
CA SER A 60 -3.41 22.11 -15.80
C SER A 60 -3.31 20.61 -15.51
N ASP A 61 -3.61 20.23 -14.26
CA ASP A 61 -3.63 18.81 -13.87
C ASP A 61 -4.65 17.99 -14.67
N ALA A 62 -5.75 18.61 -15.11
CA ALA A 62 -6.75 17.97 -15.98
C ALA A 62 -6.17 17.60 -17.36
N ILE A 63 -5.25 18.41 -17.91
CA ILE A 63 -4.53 18.08 -19.14
C ILE A 63 -3.57 16.93 -18.89
N LEU A 64 -2.82 16.96 -17.78
CA LEU A 64 -1.91 15.88 -17.39
C LEU A 64 -2.67 14.56 -17.20
N GLU A 65 -3.83 14.58 -16.52
CA GLU A 65 -4.71 13.42 -16.36
C GLU A 65 -5.15 12.86 -17.71
N LYS A 66 -5.54 13.72 -18.66
CA LYS A 66 -5.91 13.32 -20.02
C LYS A 66 -4.74 12.70 -20.79
N LEU A 67 -3.52 13.23 -20.63
CA LEU A 67 -2.31 12.69 -21.26
C LEU A 67 -1.91 11.34 -20.65
N ALA A 68 -2.04 11.18 -19.33
CA ALA A 68 -1.72 9.95 -18.62
C ALA A 68 -2.71 8.82 -18.90
N ARG A 69 -4.00 9.14 -19.09
CA ARG A 69 -5.10 8.16 -19.12
C ARG A 69 -4.84 6.96 -20.02
N PRO A 70 -4.43 7.05 -21.31
CA PRO A 70 -4.33 5.89 -22.17
C PRO A 70 -3.25 4.89 -21.73
N THR A 71 -2.02 5.37 -21.53
CA THR A 71 -0.88 4.50 -21.21
C THR A 71 -0.85 4.16 -19.72
N GLY A 72 -1.10 5.14 -18.84
CA GLY A 72 -1.11 4.93 -17.41
C GLY A 72 -2.22 3.96 -16.97
N ARG A 73 -3.42 4.02 -17.57
CA ARG A 73 -4.49 3.04 -17.32
C ARG A 73 -4.07 1.63 -17.77
N SER A 74 -3.40 1.50 -18.90
CA SER A 74 -2.91 0.20 -19.37
C SER A 74 -1.93 -0.40 -18.36
N ILE A 75 -0.91 0.35 -17.94
CA ILE A 75 0.08 -0.11 -16.97
C ILE A 75 -0.59 -0.41 -15.61
N TRP A 76 -1.52 0.44 -15.17
CA TRP A 76 -2.28 0.20 -13.94
C TRP A 76 -3.13 -1.09 -14.01
N ARG A 77 -3.72 -1.39 -15.17
CA ARG A 77 -4.43 -2.64 -15.41
C ARG A 77 -3.48 -3.84 -15.34
N ASP A 78 -2.28 -3.71 -15.89
CA ASP A 78 -1.24 -4.75 -15.83
C ASP A 78 -0.82 -5.02 -14.39
N ILE A 79 -0.58 -3.98 -13.59
CA ILE A 79 -0.34 -4.08 -12.13
C ILE A 79 -1.48 -4.86 -11.45
N LYS A 80 -2.75 -4.48 -11.66
CA LYS A 80 -3.88 -5.21 -11.04
C LYS A 80 -4.00 -6.67 -11.55
N SER A 81 -3.77 -6.88 -12.84
CA SER A 81 -3.81 -8.20 -13.47
C SER A 81 -2.72 -9.11 -12.89
N ASP A 82 -1.52 -8.60 -12.70
CA ASP A 82 -0.38 -9.39 -12.23
C ASP A 82 -0.50 -9.75 -10.75
N ALA A 83 -1.11 -8.87 -9.93
CA ALA A 83 -1.52 -9.21 -8.57
C ALA A 83 -2.49 -10.40 -8.57
N ALA A 84 -3.50 -10.37 -9.44
CA ALA A 84 -4.46 -11.47 -9.55
C ALA A 84 -3.80 -12.76 -10.06
N LYS A 85 -2.89 -12.66 -11.05
CA LYS A 85 -2.13 -13.81 -11.58
C LYS A 85 -1.24 -14.45 -10.52
N ALA A 86 -0.62 -13.66 -9.64
CA ALA A 86 0.28 -14.15 -8.59
C ALA A 86 -0.40 -15.17 -7.66
N PHE A 87 -1.72 -15.08 -7.50
CA PHE A 87 -2.51 -15.93 -6.60
C PHE A 87 -3.46 -16.90 -7.32
N ARG A 88 -3.40 -17.02 -8.65
CA ARG A 88 -4.13 -18.09 -9.34
C ARG A 88 -3.70 -19.47 -8.83
N LYS A 89 -4.57 -20.47 -8.99
CA LYS A 89 -4.25 -21.85 -8.64
C LYS A 89 -2.91 -22.26 -9.26
N ASN A 90 -2.00 -22.77 -8.42
CA ASN A 90 -0.63 -23.19 -8.77
C ASN A 90 0.33 -22.07 -9.24
N ALA A 91 -0.03 -20.79 -9.09
CA ALA A 91 0.89 -19.69 -9.34
C ALA A 91 1.93 -19.55 -8.21
N GLY A 92 3.07 -18.94 -8.51
CA GLY A 92 4.19 -18.85 -7.56
C GLY A 92 3.85 -18.17 -6.23
N GLY A 93 3.02 -17.12 -6.24
CA GLY A 93 2.57 -16.44 -5.02
C GLY A 93 1.67 -17.32 -4.15
N ALA A 94 0.72 -18.02 -4.78
CA ALA A 94 -0.14 -18.99 -4.08
C ALA A 94 0.68 -20.15 -3.48
N SER A 95 1.62 -20.73 -4.23
CA SER A 95 2.50 -21.80 -3.76
C SER A 95 3.39 -21.36 -2.61
N ALA A 96 4.03 -20.18 -2.72
CA ALA A 96 4.89 -19.65 -1.67
C ALA A 96 4.13 -19.39 -0.35
N ILE A 97 2.91 -18.83 -0.44
CA ILE A 97 2.06 -18.65 0.75
C ILE A 97 1.68 -19.99 1.33
N ALA A 98 1.26 -20.96 0.51
CA ALA A 98 0.88 -22.29 1.00
C ALA A 98 2.03 -22.96 1.75
N GLU A 99 3.26 -22.86 1.25
CA GLU A 99 4.46 -23.39 1.92
C GLU A 99 4.75 -22.67 3.25
N ILE A 100 4.75 -21.33 3.26
CA ILE A 100 5.01 -20.54 4.47
C ILE A 100 3.96 -20.85 5.55
N VAL A 101 2.69 -20.90 5.16
CA VAL A 101 1.59 -21.13 6.09
C VAL A 101 1.57 -22.59 6.56
N GLY A 102 1.83 -23.55 5.67
CA GLY A 102 1.99 -24.97 6.02
C GLY A 102 3.13 -25.17 7.03
N ALA A 103 4.30 -24.59 6.76
CA ALA A 103 5.44 -24.64 7.67
C ALA A 103 5.14 -23.99 9.03
N ASN A 104 4.30 -22.95 9.06
CA ASN A 104 3.85 -22.34 10.32
C ASN A 104 2.88 -23.25 11.10
N LEU A 105 1.98 -23.94 10.39
CA LEU A 105 1.02 -24.88 10.97
C LEU A 105 1.70 -26.13 11.57
N ASP A 106 2.80 -26.59 10.98
CA ASP A 106 3.57 -27.74 11.46
C ASP A 106 4.39 -27.46 12.74
N ARG A 107 4.42 -26.20 13.19
CA ARG A 107 5.11 -25.83 14.43
C ARG A 107 4.32 -26.33 15.63
N LYS A 108 5.05 -26.77 16.68
CA LYS A 108 4.47 -27.05 18.01
C LYS A 108 3.64 -25.88 18.56
N ALA A 109 4.05 -24.66 18.23
CA ALA A 109 3.32 -23.43 18.51
C ALA A 109 3.33 -22.56 17.24
N PRO A 110 2.24 -22.58 16.44
CA PRO A 110 2.09 -21.72 15.27
C PRO A 110 2.19 -20.24 15.64
N LEU A 111 2.86 -19.47 14.80
CA LEU A 111 3.02 -18.02 14.96
C LEU A 111 1.74 -17.30 14.50
N GLN A 112 1.47 -16.15 15.12
CA GLN A 112 0.46 -15.23 14.60
C GLN A 112 0.93 -14.65 13.26
N MET A 113 0.01 -14.55 12.31
CA MET A 113 0.28 -13.97 11.00
C MET A 113 -0.27 -12.56 10.93
N HIS A 114 0.52 -11.66 10.38
CA HIS A 114 0.18 -10.26 10.15
C HIS A 114 0.57 -9.91 8.71
N VAL A 115 -0.22 -9.07 8.06
CA VAL A 115 0.06 -8.63 6.69
C VAL A 115 0.16 -7.11 6.63
N ALA A 116 1.00 -6.59 5.73
CA ALA A 116 1.12 -5.15 5.50
C ALA A 116 1.27 -4.89 4.00
N GLY A 117 0.61 -3.85 3.50
CA GLY A 117 0.65 -3.48 2.09
C GLY A 117 0.63 -1.96 1.94
N HIS A 118 1.56 -1.44 1.14
CA HIS A 118 1.63 -0.02 0.79
C HIS A 118 1.16 0.20 -0.65
N SER A 119 0.36 1.24 -0.89
CA SER A 119 -0.11 1.62 -2.23
C SER A 119 -0.76 0.42 -2.95
N ALA A 120 -0.21 -0.02 -4.09
CA ALA A 120 -0.66 -1.17 -4.86
C ALA A 120 -0.52 -2.50 -4.10
N GLY A 121 0.28 -2.55 -3.03
CA GLY A 121 0.33 -3.67 -2.10
C GLY A 121 -1.03 -4.01 -1.50
N ALA A 122 -1.95 -3.04 -1.39
CA ALA A 122 -3.33 -3.33 -0.97
C ALA A 122 -4.13 -4.13 -2.02
N VAL A 123 -3.85 -3.94 -3.31
CA VAL A 123 -4.44 -4.77 -4.38
C VAL A 123 -3.87 -6.18 -4.31
N PHE A 124 -2.54 -6.31 -4.20
CA PHE A 124 -1.85 -7.60 -4.04
C PHE A 124 -2.37 -8.38 -2.83
N LEU A 125 -2.46 -7.73 -1.67
CA LEU A 125 -3.04 -8.34 -0.47
C LEU A 125 -4.50 -8.73 -0.69
N GLY A 126 -5.34 -7.90 -1.30
CA GLY A 126 -6.73 -8.29 -1.54
C GLY A 126 -6.87 -9.51 -2.46
N GLU A 127 -6.02 -9.65 -3.47
CA GLU A 127 -5.98 -10.86 -4.32
C GLU A 127 -5.54 -12.10 -3.55
N LEU A 128 -4.54 -11.98 -2.67
CA LEU A 128 -4.18 -13.05 -1.73
C LEU A 128 -5.40 -13.51 -0.92
N LEU A 129 -6.16 -12.57 -0.36
CA LEU A 129 -7.29 -12.88 0.52
C LEU A 129 -8.44 -13.58 -0.16
N LYS A 130 -8.70 -13.29 -1.44
CA LYS A 130 -9.70 -14.04 -2.23
C LYS A 130 -9.37 -15.53 -2.34
N THR A 131 -8.09 -15.89 -2.20
CA THR A 131 -7.60 -17.27 -2.31
C THR A 131 -7.22 -17.88 -0.97
N TRP A 132 -7.43 -17.15 0.12
CA TRP A 132 -7.05 -17.59 1.45
C TRP A 132 -8.00 -18.67 1.97
N THR A 133 -7.58 -19.93 1.89
CA THR A 133 -8.35 -21.11 2.33
C THR A 133 -7.83 -21.71 3.63
N VAL A 134 -6.79 -21.12 4.22
CA VAL A 134 -6.14 -21.65 5.42
C VAL A 134 -7.00 -21.34 6.66
N PRO A 135 -7.22 -22.31 7.57
CA PRO A 135 -8.02 -22.11 8.78
C PRO A 135 -7.40 -21.14 9.79
N THR A 136 -6.13 -20.74 9.62
CA THR A 136 -5.45 -19.81 10.53
C THR A 136 -5.88 -18.37 10.25
N PRO A 137 -6.47 -17.67 11.24
CA PRO A 137 -6.80 -16.26 11.10
C PRO A 137 -5.55 -15.40 10.96
N ILE A 138 -5.66 -14.34 10.17
CA ILE A 138 -4.65 -13.29 10.11
C ILE A 138 -4.96 -12.31 11.26
N ALA A 139 -4.03 -12.15 12.20
CA ALA A 139 -4.25 -11.37 13.42
C ALA A 139 -4.47 -9.88 13.11
N SER A 140 -3.68 -9.30 12.21
CA SER A 140 -3.89 -7.93 11.76
C SER A 140 -3.43 -7.66 10.33
N ALA A 141 -4.00 -6.63 9.71
CA ALA A 141 -3.52 -6.05 8.47
C ALA A 141 -3.18 -4.56 8.64
N ALA A 142 -2.10 -4.11 8.03
CA ALA A 142 -1.78 -2.69 7.89
C ALA A 142 -1.86 -2.28 6.41
N LEU A 143 -2.69 -1.29 6.10
CA LEU A 143 -2.85 -0.77 4.75
C LEU A 143 -2.34 0.67 4.70
N MET A 144 -1.19 0.89 4.08
CA MET A 144 -0.57 2.21 3.96
C MET A 144 -0.92 2.81 2.59
N ALA A 145 -1.56 3.97 2.57
CA ALA A 145 -2.08 4.65 1.37
C ALA A 145 -2.68 3.68 0.33
N PRO A 146 -3.66 2.82 0.70
CA PRO A 146 -4.11 1.72 -0.15
C PRO A 146 -4.66 2.21 -1.49
N ALA A 147 -4.02 1.81 -2.59
CA ALA A 147 -4.41 2.20 -3.94
C ALA A 147 -5.55 1.36 -4.53
N CYS A 148 -6.20 0.50 -3.72
CA CYS A 148 -7.33 -0.28 -4.17
C CYS A 148 -8.62 0.55 -4.18
N THR A 149 -9.53 0.22 -5.10
CA THR A 149 -10.84 0.87 -5.15
C THR A 149 -11.68 0.49 -3.94
N VAL A 150 -12.63 1.34 -3.57
CA VAL A 150 -13.62 1.04 -2.52
C VAL A 150 -14.43 -0.21 -2.89
N GLY A 151 -14.75 -0.40 -4.17
CA GLY A 151 -15.41 -1.62 -4.67
C GLY A 151 -14.57 -2.86 -4.42
N PHE A 152 -13.26 -2.80 -4.69
CA PHE A 152 -12.32 -3.88 -4.41
C PHE A 152 -12.20 -4.17 -2.92
N TYR A 153 -12.12 -3.14 -2.08
CA TYR A 153 -12.12 -3.29 -0.62
C TYR A 153 -13.37 -4.04 -0.12
N LYS A 154 -14.56 -3.64 -0.59
CA LYS A 154 -15.83 -4.29 -0.24
C LYS A 154 -15.89 -5.75 -0.67
N ASN A 155 -15.20 -6.11 -1.75
CA ASN A 155 -15.16 -7.49 -2.25
C ASN A 155 -14.13 -8.35 -1.53
N ALA A 156 -12.91 -7.84 -1.32
CA ALA A 156 -11.78 -8.65 -0.84
C ALA A 156 -11.55 -8.58 0.67
N PHE A 157 -11.69 -7.40 1.28
CA PHE A 157 -11.32 -7.17 2.69
C PHE A 157 -12.52 -7.20 3.64
N LEU A 158 -13.62 -6.56 3.25
CA LEU A 158 -14.80 -6.45 4.12
C LEU A 158 -15.39 -7.81 4.53
N PRO A 159 -15.52 -8.81 3.64
CA PRO A 159 -16.02 -10.14 4.02
C PRO A 159 -15.07 -10.83 4.99
N ALA A 160 -13.77 -10.59 4.86
CA ALA A 160 -12.74 -11.16 5.71
C ALA A 160 -12.70 -10.53 7.13
N LEU A 161 -13.27 -9.34 7.30
CA LEU A 161 -13.46 -8.65 8.58
C LEU A 161 -14.81 -8.91 9.27
N SER A 162 -15.77 -9.44 8.53
CA SER A 162 -17.18 -9.53 8.94
C SER A 162 -17.60 -10.97 9.20
N GLY A 163 -18.69 -11.16 9.94
CA GLY A 163 -19.26 -12.49 10.23
C GLY A 163 -18.82 -13.09 11.58
N ALA A 164 -19.37 -14.26 11.90
CA ALA A 164 -19.18 -14.91 13.20
C ALA A 164 -17.76 -15.46 13.44
N LYS A 165 -17.03 -15.75 12.36
CA LYS A 165 -15.62 -16.19 12.37
C LYS A 165 -14.82 -15.39 11.34
N PRO A 166 -14.47 -14.13 11.65
CA PRO A 166 -13.74 -13.29 10.72
C PRO A 166 -12.34 -13.87 10.47
N MET A 167 -11.90 -13.81 9.22
CA MET A 167 -10.57 -14.23 8.80
C MET A 167 -9.49 -13.27 9.35
N PHE A 168 -9.87 -12.02 9.64
CA PHE A 168 -9.01 -11.00 10.24
C PHE A 168 -9.41 -10.58 11.65
N GLY A 169 -8.40 -10.34 12.49
CA GLY A 169 -8.59 -9.67 13.77
C GLY A 169 -8.89 -8.18 13.62
N ARG A 170 -8.03 -7.44 12.92
CA ARG A 170 -8.10 -5.97 12.78
C ARG A 170 -7.39 -5.44 11.54
N ILE A 171 -7.90 -4.36 10.94
CA ILE A 171 -7.19 -3.56 9.95
C ILE A 171 -6.85 -2.19 10.54
N GLU A 172 -5.60 -1.76 10.37
CA GLU A 172 -5.21 -0.37 10.54
C GLU A 172 -4.81 0.22 9.18
N GLN A 173 -5.57 1.21 8.73
CA GLN A 173 -5.36 1.91 7.49
C GLN A 173 -4.69 3.26 7.77
N TYR A 174 -3.66 3.60 7.00
CA TYR A 174 -2.94 4.85 7.09
C TYR A 174 -3.13 5.63 5.80
N ASN A 175 -3.80 6.77 5.84
CA ASN A 175 -4.03 7.65 4.70
C ASN A 175 -3.39 9.00 4.96
N LEU A 176 -3.09 9.78 3.91
CA LEU A 176 -2.80 11.20 4.11
C LEU A 176 -4.11 11.94 4.40
N ILE A 177 -4.02 13.08 5.09
CA ILE A 177 -5.08 14.08 5.00
C ILE A 177 -5.16 14.64 3.58
N ASP A 178 -6.35 15.05 3.15
CA ASP A 178 -6.58 15.54 1.78
C ASP A 178 -5.68 16.75 1.44
N ALA A 179 -5.41 17.62 2.42
CA ALA A 179 -4.48 18.74 2.24
C ALA A 179 -3.05 18.30 1.87
N ARG A 180 -2.58 17.15 2.38
CA ARG A 180 -1.27 16.58 2.01
C ARG A 180 -1.34 15.89 0.66
N GLU A 181 -2.43 15.20 0.35
CA GLU A 181 -2.65 14.62 -0.99
C GLU A 181 -2.61 15.68 -2.09
N ILE A 182 -3.19 16.86 -1.83
CA ILE A 182 -3.18 18.00 -2.75
C ILE A 182 -1.81 18.68 -2.83
N ALA A 183 -1.04 18.69 -1.74
CA ALA A 183 0.30 19.29 -1.68
C ALA A 183 1.42 18.35 -2.17
N ASP A 184 1.11 17.07 -2.40
CA ASP A 184 2.03 16.06 -2.93
C ASP A 184 2.22 16.24 -4.46
N ASN A 185 3.17 15.52 -5.04
CA ASN A 185 3.44 15.57 -6.47
C ASN A 185 3.91 14.23 -7.06
N VAL A 186 3.52 13.94 -8.30
CA VAL A 186 4.10 12.85 -9.10
C VAL A 186 5.04 13.43 -10.15
N ALA A 187 6.31 13.00 -10.07
CA ALA A 187 7.37 13.38 -11.00
C ALA A 187 7.43 14.88 -11.27
N ILE A 188 7.28 15.72 -10.23
CA ILE A 188 7.20 17.20 -10.24
C ILE A 188 6.08 17.85 -11.07
N PHE A 189 5.51 17.16 -12.05
CA PHE A 189 4.55 17.73 -13.01
C PHE A 189 3.10 17.66 -12.51
N TYR A 190 2.68 16.52 -11.97
CA TYR A 190 1.32 16.35 -11.45
C TYR A 190 1.28 16.80 -9.99
N ARG A 191 0.62 17.92 -9.71
CA ARG A 191 0.67 18.63 -8.41
C ARG A 191 -0.35 18.10 -7.40
N LYS A 192 -0.49 16.77 -7.35
CA LYS A 192 -1.23 16.01 -6.34
C LYS A 192 -0.54 14.66 -6.17
N SER A 193 -1.01 13.88 -5.22
CA SER A 193 -0.51 12.54 -4.98
C SER A 193 -0.76 11.57 -6.14
N LEU A 194 -0.02 10.46 -6.10
CA LEU A 194 -0.25 9.36 -7.03
C LEU A 194 -1.67 8.78 -6.92
N LEU A 195 -2.27 8.74 -5.73
CA LEU A 195 -3.63 8.22 -5.58
C LEU A 195 -4.67 9.12 -6.27
N TYR A 196 -4.47 10.45 -6.25
CA TYR A 196 -5.30 11.35 -7.05
C TYR A 196 -5.20 11.05 -8.55
N LEU A 197 -3.98 10.81 -9.05
CA LEU A 197 -3.77 10.44 -10.45
C LEU A 197 -4.41 9.09 -10.79
N VAL A 198 -4.25 8.10 -9.91
CA VAL A 198 -4.87 6.77 -10.08
C VAL A 198 -6.39 6.90 -10.15
N SER A 199 -7.00 7.59 -9.19
CA SER A 199 -8.45 7.79 -9.12
C SER A 199 -9.01 8.52 -10.35
N ARG A 200 -8.32 9.58 -10.80
CA ARG A 200 -8.85 10.46 -11.86
C ARG A 200 -8.52 9.98 -13.28
N ALA A 201 -7.38 9.31 -13.46
CA ALA A 201 -6.86 9.01 -14.79
C ALA A 201 -6.55 7.52 -15.02
N LEU A 202 -6.10 6.76 -14.02
CA LEU A 202 -5.57 5.42 -14.27
C LEU A 202 -6.58 4.30 -14.03
N GLU A 203 -7.59 4.53 -13.20
CA GLU A 203 -8.72 3.60 -13.06
C GLU A 203 -9.65 3.62 -14.28
N GLU A 204 -10.51 2.60 -14.38
CA GLU A 204 -11.42 2.43 -15.52
C GLU A 204 -12.48 3.54 -15.59
N HIS A 205 -13.00 3.93 -14.42
CA HIS A 205 -13.94 5.03 -14.30
C HIS A 205 -13.22 6.32 -13.87
N ASP A 206 -13.74 7.44 -14.33
CA ASP A 206 -13.24 8.76 -13.96
C ASP A 206 -13.62 9.06 -12.51
N GLU A 207 -12.63 9.46 -11.71
CA GLU A 207 -12.79 9.72 -10.27
C GLU A 207 -13.25 8.46 -9.50
N GLU A 208 -12.66 7.30 -9.83
CA GLU A 208 -12.93 6.04 -9.14
C GLU A 208 -12.56 6.16 -7.64
N PRO A 209 -13.49 5.88 -6.72
CA PRO A 209 -13.21 5.99 -5.29
C PRO A 209 -12.14 5.00 -4.83
N LEU A 210 -11.04 5.53 -4.29
CA LEU A 210 -9.95 4.73 -3.70
C LEU A 210 -10.00 4.73 -2.18
N LEU A 211 -9.71 3.57 -1.58
CA LEU A 211 -9.67 3.42 -0.12
C LEU A 211 -8.62 4.34 0.53
N GLY A 212 -7.50 4.59 -0.14
CA GLY A 212 -6.38 5.39 0.37
C GLY A 212 -6.59 6.90 0.40
N LEU A 213 -7.66 7.41 -0.23
CA LEU A 213 -7.95 8.86 -0.26
C LEU A 213 -8.90 9.24 0.89
N GLU A 214 -8.56 10.27 1.67
CA GLU A 214 -9.41 10.74 2.79
C GLU A 214 -10.84 11.07 2.33
N ARG A 215 -10.98 11.84 1.25
CA ARG A 215 -12.28 12.24 0.69
C ARG A 215 -13.19 11.07 0.32
N HIS A 216 -12.63 9.90 0.06
CA HIS A 216 -13.38 8.70 -0.25
C HIS A 216 -13.58 7.82 0.99
N SER A 217 -12.54 7.63 1.80
CA SER A 217 -12.56 6.74 2.98
C SER A 217 -13.36 7.30 4.15
N SER A 218 -13.35 8.61 4.36
CA SER A 218 -14.02 9.28 5.50
C SER A 218 -15.55 9.13 5.49
N THR A 219 -16.14 8.82 4.33
CA THR A 219 -17.58 8.62 4.17
C THR A 219 -17.99 7.14 4.20
N LEU A 220 -17.03 6.21 4.28
CA LEU A 220 -17.34 4.78 4.27
C LEU A 220 -17.78 4.30 5.66
N PRO A 221 -18.88 3.53 5.76
CA PRO A 221 -19.20 2.81 6.98
C PRO A 221 -18.18 1.69 7.18
N LEU A 222 -17.32 1.83 8.19
CA LEU A 222 -16.30 0.85 8.52
C LEU A 222 -16.72 -0.01 9.72
N PRO A 223 -16.42 -1.31 9.74
CA PRO A 223 -16.62 -2.13 10.92
C PRO A 223 -15.68 -1.66 12.04
N ALA A 224 -16.06 -1.88 13.31
CA ALA A 224 -15.27 -1.44 14.48
C ALA A 224 -13.82 -1.96 14.50
N ARG A 225 -13.55 -3.04 13.77
CA ARG A 225 -12.22 -3.66 13.61
C ARG A 225 -11.38 -3.05 12.49
N HIS A 226 -11.88 -2.03 11.79
CA HIS A 226 -11.13 -1.27 10.79
C HIS A 226 -10.98 0.17 11.28
N ILE A 227 -9.74 0.55 11.61
CA ILE A 227 -9.39 1.89 12.10
C ILE A 227 -8.58 2.60 11.03
N VAL A 228 -8.97 3.84 10.71
CA VAL A 228 -8.21 4.71 9.80
C VAL A 228 -7.44 5.73 10.63
N ARG A 229 -6.18 5.94 10.25
CA ARG A 229 -5.26 6.96 10.77
C ARG A 229 -4.90 7.90 9.63
N TYR A 230 -4.96 9.20 9.90
CA TYR A 230 -4.69 10.23 8.91
C TYR A 230 -3.36 10.95 9.21
N ALA A 231 -2.37 10.76 8.35
CA ALA A 231 -1.08 11.43 8.45
C ALA A 231 -1.25 12.95 8.35
N GLY A 232 -0.67 13.67 9.32
CA GLY A 232 -0.84 15.10 9.50
C GLY A 232 -1.93 15.48 10.52
N ARG A 233 -2.82 14.53 10.86
CA ARG A 233 -3.82 14.64 11.92
C ARG A 233 -3.48 13.72 13.11
N ASP A 234 -3.31 12.43 12.86
CA ASP A 234 -2.98 11.39 13.84
C ASP A 234 -1.46 11.20 13.97
N ARG A 235 -0.73 12.31 14.12
CA ARG A 235 0.75 12.35 14.08
C ARG A 235 1.47 11.32 14.96
N PRO A 236 0.99 10.97 16.17
CA PRO A 236 1.64 9.94 16.98
C PRO A 236 1.59 8.53 16.36
N GLN A 237 0.64 8.26 15.46
CA GLN A 237 0.48 6.98 14.76
C GLN A 237 0.99 7.03 13.33
N THR A 238 0.93 8.20 12.68
CA THR A 238 1.41 8.37 11.31
C THR A 238 1.58 9.86 11.01
N ASP A 239 2.72 10.23 10.42
CA ASP A 239 2.98 11.60 10.01
C ASP A 239 3.69 11.69 8.65
N SER A 240 3.51 10.67 7.78
CA SER A 240 4.04 10.69 6.41
C SER A 240 3.67 11.98 5.67
N PRO A 241 4.63 12.72 5.08
CA PRO A 241 4.35 13.97 4.38
C PRO A 241 3.78 13.75 2.97
N ASN A 242 3.98 12.57 2.38
CA ASN A 242 3.60 12.25 1.00
C ASN A 242 3.21 10.78 0.83
N HIS A 243 2.68 10.42 -0.35
CA HIS A 243 2.16 9.08 -0.64
C HIS A 243 3.23 7.99 -0.51
N SER A 244 4.45 8.28 -0.98
CA SER A 244 5.55 7.32 -0.99
C SER A 244 6.27 7.15 0.35
N GLY A 245 5.96 7.94 1.37
CA GLY A 245 6.77 8.03 2.59
C GLY A 245 6.27 7.23 3.79
N PHE A 246 5.19 6.45 3.67
CA PHE A 246 4.60 5.74 4.82
C PHE A 246 5.54 4.68 5.42
N ASP A 247 6.29 3.99 4.59
CA ASP A 247 7.31 2.99 4.98
C ASP A 247 8.63 3.62 5.45
N ASN A 248 8.86 4.92 5.16
CA ASN A 248 9.92 5.74 5.74
C ASN A 248 9.50 6.44 7.05
N ASP A 249 8.21 6.57 7.31
CA ASP A 249 7.69 7.33 8.45
C ASP A 249 7.82 6.52 9.75
N VAL A 250 8.63 7.02 10.67
CA VAL A 250 8.88 6.42 11.98
C VAL A 250 7.59 6.25 12.79
N ALA A 251 6.64 7.18 12.68
CA ALA A 251 5.37 7.07 13.39
C ALA A 251 4.55 5.90 12.82
N THR A 252 4.37 5.85 11.50
CA THR A 252 3.66 4.76 10.80
C THR A 252 4.28 3.41 11.09
N MET A 253 5.60 3.26 10.95
CA MET A 253 6.29 1.98 11.15
C MET A 253 6.24 1.51 12.61
N ASN A 254 6.27 2.42 13.58
CA ASN A 254 6.09 2.06 14.99
C ASN A 254 4.61 1.81 15.36
N SER A 255 3.65 2.42 14.65
CA SER A 255 2.23 2.08 14.77
C SER A 255 1.94 0.69 14.20
N LEU A 256 2.52 0.34 13.06
CA LEU A 256 2.55 -1.03 12.52
C LEU A 256 3.13 -2.02 13.53
N LEU A 257 4.28 -1.68 14.13
CA LEU A 257 4.90 -2.53 15.13
C LEU A 257 4.00 -2.71 16.36
N ALA A 258 3.35 -1.63 16.83
CA ALA A 258 2.41 -1.70 17.94
C ALA A 258 1.15 -2.52 17.61
N LEU A 259 0.66 -2.45 16.38
CA LEU A 259 -0.44 -3.28 15.88
C LEU A 259 -0.08 -4.77 15.93
N ILE A 260 1.14 -5.14 15.49
CA ILE A 260 1.62 -6.52 15.50
C ILE A 260 1.80 -7.03 16.94
N LEU A 261 2.44 -6.23 17.80
CA LEU A 261 2.76 -6.64 19.17
C LEU A 261 1.55 -6.56 20.12
N GLY A 262 0.48 -5.87 19.73
CA GLY A 262 -0.66 -5.55 20.60
C GLY A 262 -0.35 -4.51 21.68
N VAL A 263 0.89 -4.00 21.74
CA VAL A 263 1.37 -3.01 22.70
C VAL A 263 2.40 -2.10 22.05
N LYS A 264 2.56 -0.88 22.59
CA LYS A 264 3.59 0.04 22.11
C LYS A 264 4.99 -0.57 22.30
N PRO A 265 5.86 -0.57 21.27
CA PRO A 265 7.22 -1.08 21.41
C PRO A 265 8.02 -0.24 22.41
N LYS A 266 8.95 -0.87 23.13
CA LYS A 266 9.92 -0.16 23.98
C LYS A 266 10.78 0.76 23.10
N PRO A 267 11.21 1.94 23.57
CA PRO A 267 12.03 2.85 22.76
C PRO A 267 13.31 2.23 22.20
N SER A 268 13.94 1.31 22.94
CA SER A 268 15.12 0.58 22.48
C SER A 268 14.86 -0.43 21.36
N LEU A 269 13.60 -0.84 21.16
CA LEU A 269 13.15 -1.79 20.15
C LEU A 269 12.30 -1.13 19.05
N ALA A 270 11.98 0.15 19.18
CA ALA A 270 11.24 0.92 18.17
C ALA A 270 12.10 1.20 16.94
N PHE A 271 11.46 1.39 15.78
CA PHE A 271 12.13 1.87 14.57
C PHE A 271 12.62 3.29 14.80
N LYS A 272 13.81 3.58 14.29
CA LYS A 272 14.47 4.89 14.39
C LYS A 272 14.56 5.54 13.02
N ALA A 273 14.63 6.87 12.99
CA ALA A 273 14.68 7.64 11.75
C ALA A 273 15.84 7.21 10.84
N ASN A 274 17.03 7.00 11.40
CA ASN A 274 18.21 6.57 10.65
C ASN A 274 18.12 5.14 10.09
N GLU A 275 17.18 4.32 10.56
CA GLU A 275 16.91 2.98 10.04
C GLU A 275 15.91 3.01 8.87
N LEU A 276 15.15 4.10 8.73
CA LEU A 276 14.09 4.23 7.72
C LEU A 276 14.42 5.24 6.62
N ASP A 277 15.65 5.74 6.62
CA ASP A 277 16.20 6.58 5.57
C ASP A 277 16.91 5.69 4.53
N PHE A 278 16.19 5.31 3.47
CA PHE A 278 16.66 4.29 2.53
C PHE A 278 17.40 4.86 1.30
N GLY A 279 17.68 6.18 1.29
CA GLY A 279 18.40 6.88 0.22
C GLY A 279 17.54 7.18 -1.00
#